data_AF-A0A1V5TEJ5-F1
#
_entry.id   AF-A0A1V5TEJ5-F1
#
_cell.length_a   1.000
_cell.length_b   1.000
_cell.length_c   1.000
_cell.angle_alpha   90.00
_cell.angle_beta   90.00
_cell.angle_gamma   90.00
#
_symmetry.space_group_name_H-M   'P 1'
#
loop_
_entity.id
_entity.type
_entity.pdbx_description
1 polymer ?
#
loop_
_entity_poly.entity_id
_entity_poly.type
_entity_poly.pdbx_seq_one_letter_code
_entity_poly.pdbx_strand_id
1 'polypeptide(L)'
;MSANSGSADYLCELCNGKGFIYTYQRRFLVADEVVRSCGTTIMPFWNPIIDVVGVQNLVSEVQGGITNLTVESFTDTEIIVAEDTPNFQQKKATYYFDGWTYVAEDKLTVDAENGIMYAPSAIYDAGYQSSNPLKAYADIAEVVRVWNSETGEELVNFEFYGNTITTKEPIEAGKMYAEYYLSDLTQVIPNDLATQNNNEVWTHELASGSVRMAFYPFWDLTRGDIITLAGSVLYKNEQFPYLGQELSELWEMEVFDLNSVILDSNGKKYYLNTDYILQGKHIKWIGNTPKKNAIVSVRYGYKPSFIIFEDNPQNNNLENKVYPKIVFAKAWSKIDREEVARLSGI
;
A
#
# COMPACT_ATOMS: atom_id res chain seq x y z
N MET A 1 27.08 -8.91 -14.27
CA MET A 1 26.66 -8.98 -12.86
C MET A 1 25.50 -8.03 -12.73
N SER A 2 24.27 -8.53 -12.75
CA SER A 2 23.06 -7.72 -12.60
C SER A 2 22.95 -7.31 -11.14
N ALA A 3 23.07 -6.02 -10.86
CA ALA A 3 22.64 -5.45 -9.59
C ALA A 3 21.12 -5.67 -9.51
N ASN A 4 20.67 -6.55 -8.64
CA ASN A 4 19.25 -6.66 -8.31
C ASN A 4 18.92 -5.48 -7.38
N SER A 5 18.63 -4.32 -7.96
CA SER A 5 17.78 -3.33 -7.30
C SER A 5 16.40 -3.97 -7.17
N GLY A 6 15.96 -4.28 -5.95
CA GLY A 6 14.65 -4.88 -5.74
C GLY A 6 13.56 -4.00 -6.39
N SER A 7 12.87 -4.54 -7.38
CA SER A 7 11.63 -3.97 -7.90
C SER A 7 10.52 -4.98 -7.65
N ALA A 8 9.31 -4.53 -7.32
CA ALA A 8 8.15 -5.40 -7.33
C ALA A 8 7.96 -5.95 -8.76
N ASP A 9 8.16 -7.26 -8.96
CA ASP A 9 8.04 -7.91 -10.27
C ASP A 9 6.64 -8.50 -10.46
N TYR A 10 5.93 -7.99 -11.46
CA TYR A 10 4.55 -8.35 -11.82
C TYR A 10 4.43 -9.64 -12.64
N LEU A 11 5.54 -10.22 -13.12
CA LEU A 11 5.59 -11.47 -13.92
C LEU A 11 6.34 -12.60 -13.20
N CYS A 12 6.64 -12.45 -11.92
CA CYS A 12 7.48 -13.38 -11.19
C CYS A 12 6.76 -14.72 -10.92
N GLU A 13 6.76 -15.63 -11.92
CA GLU A 13 6.40 -17.06 -11.73
C GLU A 13 7.34 -17.75 -10.71
N LEU A 14 8.52 -17.17 -10.46
CA LEU A 14 9.59 -17.69 -9.60
C LEU A 14 9.50 -17.24 -8.13
N CYS A 15 8.53 -16.40 -7.78
CA CYS A 15 8.37 -15.92 -6.42
C CYS A 15 7.69 -17.02 -5.62
N ASN A 16 8.48 -17.96 -5.08
CA ASN A 16 8.09 -19.04 -4.15
C ASN A 16 7.29 -18.51 -2.92
N GLY A 17 6.05 -18.08 -3.13
CA GLY A 17 5.11 -17.63 -2.09
C GLY A 17 5.38 -16.24 -1.48
N LYS A 18 6.39 -15.48 -1.93
CA LYS A 18 6.83 -14.24 -1.26
C LYS A 18 6.49 -12.91 -1.92
N GLY A 19 5.96 -12.89 -3.14
CA GLY A 19 5.49 -11.66 -3.77
C GLY A 19 3.99 -11.48 -3.54
N PHE A 20 3.58 -10.29 -3.12
CA PHE A 20 2.20 -9.87 -3.30
C PHE A 20 2.15 -8.57 -4.08
N ILE A 21 1.15 -8.48 -4.95
CA ILE A 21 0.84 -7.33 -5.78
C ILE A 21 0.03 -6.34 -4.94
N TYR A 22 0.52 -5.11 -4.88
CA TYR A 22 -0.32 -3.95 -5.11
C TYR A 22 0.33 -3.25 -6.29
N THR A 23 -0.38 -3.09 -7.41
CA THR A 23 0.10 -2.20 -8.47
C THR A 23 0.05 -0.79 -7.89
N TYR A 24 1.14 -0.33 -7.29
CA TYR A 24 1.24 1.03 -6.77
C TYR A 24 1.26 1.97 -7.97
N GLN A 25 0.11 2.56 -8.25
CA GLN A 25 -0.01 3.54 -9.32
C GLN A 25 0.84 4.74 -8.94
N ARG A 26 1.84 5.02 -9.76
CA ARG A 26 2.75 6.15 -9.54
C ARG A 26 2.18 7.42 -10.16
N ARG A 27 1.74 7.34 -11.41
CA ARG A 27 1.23 8.48 -12.18
C ARG A 27 -0.30 8.51 -12.13
N PHE A 28 -0.86 9.52 -11.47
CA PHE A 28 -2.30 9.70 -11.32
C PHE A 28 -2.82 10.90 -12.10
N LEU A 29 -3.92 10.74 -12.84
CA LEU A 29 -4.59 11.86 -13.53
C LEU A 29 -5.62 12.52 -12.62
N VAL A 30 -5.41 13.79 -12.31
CA VAL A 30 -6.40 14.65 -11.69
C VAL A 30 -7.06 15.48 -12.81
N ALA A 31 -8.33 15.19 -13.08
CA ALA A 31 -9.11 15.91 -14.10
C ALA A 31 -10.00 16.99 -13.46
N ASP A 32 -9.98 18.18 -14.05
CA ASP A 32 -10.83 19.33 -13.71
C ASP A 32 -10.82 19.74 -12.23
N GLU A 33 -9.67 19.65 -11.56
CA GLU A 33 -9.56 20.15 -10.19
C GLU A 33 -9.83 21.64 -10.15
N VAL A 34 -10.71 22.07 -9.25
CA VAL A 34 -10.88 23.49 -8.94
C VAL A 34 -9.68 23.97 -8.14
N VAL A 35 -8.85 24.80 -8.76
CA VAL A 35 -7.55 25.22 -8.21
C VAL A 35 -7.56 26.66 -7.73
N ARG A 36 -6.66 26.96 -6.78
CA ARG A 36 -6.36 28.33 -6.36
C ARG A 36 -5.36 28.96 -7.33
N SER A 37 -5.37 30.29 -7.40
CA SER A 37 -4.41 31.04 -8.22
C SER A 37 -4.01 32.36 -7.59
N CYS A 38 -2.79 32.81 -7.85
CA CYS A 38 -2.29 34.14 -7.54
C CYS A 38 -1.58 34.72 -8.76
N GLY A 39 -2.23 35.67 -9.45
CA GLY A 39 -1.72 36.22 -10.71
C GLY A 39 -1.55 35.15 -11.80
N THR A 40 -0.31 34.87 -12.19
CA THR A 40 0.07 33.85 -13.18
C THR A 40 0.31 32.46 -12.57
N THR A 41 0.32 32.35 -11.25
CA THR A 41 0.60 31.08 -10.55
C THR A 41 -0.69 30.35 -10.24
N ILE A 42 -0.79 29.09 -10.63
CA ILE A 42 -1.83 28.15 -10.28
C ILE A 42 -1.29 27.18 -9.22
N MET A 43 -2.07 26.93 -8.18
CA MET A 43 -1.69 26.12 -7.02
C MET A 43 -2.68 24.94 -6.88
N PRO A 44 -2.39 23.80 -7.53
CA PRO A 44 -3.16 22.58 -7.37
C PRO A 44 -2.96 21.93 -6.00
N PHE A 45 -3.85 21.03 -5.61
CA PHE A 45 -3.84 20.38 -4.31
C PHE A 45 -2.86 19.20 -4.26
N TRP A 46 -2.92 18.31 -5.25
CA TRP A 46 -2.08 17.11 -5.29
C TRP A 46 -0.69 17.41 -5.85
N ASN A 47 0.35 16.92 -5.17
CA ASN A 47 1.75 17.10 -5.50
C ASN A 47 2.56 15.83 -5.14
N PRO A 48 3.75 15.63 -5.74
CA PRO A 48 4.39 16.49 -6.74
C PRO A 48 3.75 16.38 -8.14
N ILE A 49 3.63 17.51 -8.84
CA ILE A 49 3.16 17.57 -10.23
C ILE A 49 4.24 17.00 -11.15
N ILE A 50 3.86 16.07 -12.02
CA ILE A 50 4.79 15.44 -12.98
C ILE A 50 4.50 15.81 -14.43
N ASP A 51 3.28 16.25 -14.73
CA ASP A 51 2.89 16.70 -16.07
C ASP A 51 1.61 17.54 -16.02
N VAL A 52 1.40 18.45 -16.97
CA VAL A 52 0.22 19.32 -17.04
C VAL A 52 -0.51 19.12 -18.36
N VAL A 53 -1.79 18.75 -18.28
CA VAL A 53 -2.64 18.56 -19.47
C VAL A 53 -3.25 19.88 -19.92
N GLY A 54 -3.70 20.71 -18.98
CA GLY A 54 -4.22 22.03 -19.30
C GLY A 54 -4.81 22.76 -18.11
N VAL A 55 -4.92 24.08 -18.27
CA VAL A 55 -5.56 24.97 -17.30
C VAL A 55 -6.66 25.77 -18.01
N GLN A 56 -7.81 25.89 -17.37
CA GLN A 56 -8.96 26.61 -17.88
C GLN A 56 -9.41 27.67 -16.88
N ASN A 57 -9.75 28.84 -17.40
CA ASN A 57 -10.43 29.87 -16.65
C ASN A 57 -11.95 29.66 -16.76
N LEU A 58 -12.64 29.74 -15.63
CA LEU A 58 -14.09 29.65 -15.57
C LEU A 58 -14.67 31.04 -15.33
N VAL A 59 -15.01 31.72 -16.41
CA VAL A 59 -15.79 32.97 -16.34
C VAL A 59 -17.21 32.74 -16.82
N SER A 60 -18.13 33.63 -16.43
CA SER A 60 -19.52 33.54 -16.87
C SER A 60 -19.63 33.64 -18.39
N GLU A 61 -20.69 33.08 -18.98
CA GLU A 61 -20.91 33.15 -20.43
C GLU A 61 -20.91 34.58 -20.97
N VAL A 62 -21.45 35.53 -20.18
CA VAL A 62 -21.48 36.97 -20.48
C VAL A 62 -20.07 37.57 -20.54
N GLN A 63 -19.10 36.95 -19.86
CA GLN A 63 -17.70 37.38 -19.79
C GLN A 63 -16.77 36.57 -20.72
N GLY A 64 -17.31 35.68 -21.55
CA GLY A 64 -16.54 34.88 -22.51
C GLY A 64 -16.52 33.37 -22.28
N GLY A 65 -17.17 32.88 -21.21
CA GLY A 65 -17.28 31.45 -20.93
C GLY A 65 -15.97 30.78 -20.51
N ILE A 66 -15.80 29.49 -20.81
CA ILE A 66 -14.59 28.74 -20.46
C ILE A 66 -13.49 29.04 -21.48
N THR A 67 -12.33 29.53 -21.01
CA THR A 67 -11.16 29.78 -21.86
C THR A 67 -9.95 28.99 -21.39
N ASN A 68 -9.17 28.45 -22.33
CA ASN A 68 -7.91 27.80 -22.00
C ASN A 68 -6.82 28.84 -21.72
N LEU A 69 -5.99 28.56 -20.71
CA LEU A 69 -4.81 29.36 -20.37
C LEU A 69 -3.56 28.69 -20.96
N THR A 70 -2.57 29.50 -21.30
CA THR A 70 -1.32 29.04 -21.89
C THR A 70 -0.36 28.65 -20.78
N VAL A 71 -0.09 27.35 -20.62
CA VAL A 71 0.89 26.84 -19.64
C VAL A 71 2.30 27.13 -20.17
N GLU A 72 3.08 27.89 -19.40
CA GLU A 72 4.48 28.19 -19.74
C GLU A 72 5.46 27.21 -19.08
N SER A 73 5.21 26.86 -17.82
CA SER A 73 6.05 25.95 -17.03
C SER A 73 5.30 25.43 -15.80
N PHE A 74 5.89 24.46 -15.11
CA PHE A 74 5.42 23.97 -13.82
C PHE A 74 6.60 23.51 -12.95
N THR A 75 6.38 23.52 -11.64
CA THR A 75 7.23 22.91 -10.62
C THR A 75 6.44 21.77 -9.97
N ASP A 76 7.04 21.08 -9.00
CA ASP A 76 6.37 20.02 -8.23
C ASP A 76 5.10 20.51 -7.52
N THR A 77 4.91 21.81 -7.30
CA THR A 77 3.77 22.34 -6.52
C THR A 77 2.95 23.41 -7.23
N GLU A 78 3.45 23.96 -8.35
CA GLU A 78 2.85 25.13 -8.99
C GLU A 78 2.85 25.00 -10.51
N ILE A 79 1.82 25.54 -11.16
CA ILE A 79 1.75 25.66 -12.63
C ILE A 79 1.77 27.16 -12.97
N ILE A 80 2.64 27.57 -13.90
CA ILE A 80 2.79 28.94 -14.35
C ILE A 80 2.11 29.11 -15.71
N VAL A 81 1.17 30.06 -15.79
CA VAL A 81 0.48 30.42 -17.03
C VAL A 81 0.89 31.81 -17.53
N ALA A 82 0.78 32.05 -18.83
CA ALA A 82 1.16 33.32 -19.45
C ALA A 82 0.21 34.47 -19.09
N GLU A 83 -1.07 34.15 -18.86
CA GLU A 83 -2.11 35.13 -18.61
C GLU A 83 -2.16 35.52 -17.12
N ASP A 84 -2.19 36.83 -16.82
CA ASP A 84 -2.47 37.32 -15.47
C ASP A 84 -3.95 37.10 -15.14
N THR A 85 -4.22 36.23 -14.16
CA THR A 85 -5.58 35.84 -13.82
C THR A 85 -6.03 36.44 -12.48
N PRO A 86 -7.19 37.12 -12.42
CA PRO A 86 -7.70 37.65 -11.16
C PRO A 86 -7.99 36.55 -10.15
N ASN A 87 -7.53 36.70 -8.90
CA ASN A 87 -7.62 35.68 -7.85
C ASN A 87 -9.06 35.21 -7.51
N PHE A 88 -10.07 36.03 -7.81
CA PHE A 88 -11.48 35.71 -7.56
C PHE A 88 -12.13 34.87 -8.67
N GLN A 89 -11.50 34.74 -9.84
CA GLN A 89 -12.01 33.87 -10.90
C GLN A 89 -11.65 32.43 -10.57
N GLN A 90 -12.60 31.53 -10.78
CA GLN A 90 -12.38 30.09 -10.56
C GLN A 90 -11.59 29.53 -11.74
N LYS A 91 -10.63 28.65 -11.47
CA LYS A 91 -9.89 27.93 -12.52
C LYS A 91 -10.05 26.44 -12.33
N LYS A 92 -9.85 25.72 -13.41
CA LYS A 92 -9.69 24.27 -13.42
C LYS A 92 -8.32 23.90 -13.95
N ALA A 93 -7.64 22.98 -13.30
CA ALA A 93 -6.44 22.35 -13.83
C ALA A 93 -6.71 20.87 -14.07
N THR A 94 -6.14 20.35 -15.15
CA THR A 94 -5.99 18.92 -15.37
C THR A 94 -4.52 18.60 -15.52
N TYR A 95 -4.03 17.68 -14.71
CA TYR A 95 -2.60 17.43 -14.55
C TYR A 95 -2.36 16.03 -13.98
N TYR A 96 -1.12 15.58 -14.07
CA TYR A 96 -0.66 14.34 -13.46
C TYR A 96 0.18 14.65 -12.23
N PHE A 97 0.01 13.86 -11.16
CA PHE A 97 0.87 13.90 -9.98
C PHE A 97 1.53 12.54 -9.73
N ASP A 98 2.69 12.55 -9.07
CA ASP A 98 3.32 11.34 -8.52
C ASP A 98 2.63 11.02 -7.19
N GLY A 99 1.98 9.87 -7.09
CA GLY A 99 1.37 9.42 -5.85
C GLY A 99 2.32 8.67 -4.94
N TRP A 100 3.61 8.61 -5.27
CA TRP A 100 4.62 8.06 -4.39
C TRP A 100 5.33 9.17 -3.61
N THR A 101 5.52 8.93 -2.31
CA THR A 101 6.28 9.81 -1.44
C THR A 101 7.73 9.35 -1.37
N TYR A 102 8.65 10.24 -1.71
CA TYR A 102 10.08 9.97 -1.64
C TYR A 102 10.64 10.20 -0.23
N VAL A 103 11.33 9.20 0.30
CA VAL A 103 12.03 9.26 1.59
C VAL A 103 13.54 9.18 1.32
N ALA A 104 14.22 10.32 1.48
CA ALA A 104 15.63 10.45 1.15
C ALA A 104 16.57 9.77 2.17
N GLU A 105 16.20 9.76 3.44
CA GLU A 105 17.00 9.18 4.52
C GLU A 105 16.10 8.74 5.67
N ASP A 106 15.83 7.43 5.77
CA ASP A 106 15.13 6.83 6.91
C ASP A 106 16.09 6.01 7.77
N LYS A 107 16.07 6.24 9.09
CA LYS A 107 16.87 5.47 10.04
C LYS A 107 16.11 4.20 10.41
N LEU A 108 16.59 3.05 9.92
CA LEU A 108 15.88 1.79 10.07
C LEU A 108 15.95 1.26 11.51
N THR A 109 14.85 0.64 11.96
CA THR A 109 14.85 -0.18 13.17
C THR A 109 15.33 -1.58 12.81
N VAL A 110 16.37 -2.09 13.48
CA VAL A 110 17.08 -3.29 13.07
C VAL A 110 16.89 -4.44 14.06
N ASP A 111 16.48 -5.59 13.54
CA ASP A 111 16.58 -6.91 14.16
C ASP A 111 17.72 -7.67 13.46
N ALA A 112 18.93 -7.48 14.00
CA ALA A 112 20.15 -8.01 13.40
C ALA A 112 20.22 -9.54 13.47
N GLU A 113 19.62 -10.16 14.48
CA GLU A 113 19.61 -11.62 14.64
C GLU A 113 18.81 -12.29 13.52
N ASN A 114 17.74 -11.65 13.06
CA ASN A 114 16.86 -12.21 12.04
C ASN A 114 17.08 -11.64 10.63
N GLY A 115 17.98 -10.66 10.48
CA GLY A 115 18.25 -9.99 9.21
C GLY A 115 17.08 -9.13 8.73
N ILE A 116 16.36 -8.50 9.67
CA ILE A 116 15.14 -7.73 9.38
C ILE A 116 15.37 -6.26 9.77
N MET A 117 14.88 -5.37 8.92
CA MET A 117 14.87 -3.93 9.15
C MET A 117 13.47 -3.40 8.90
N TYR A 118 13.02 -2.46 9.72
CA TYR A 118 11.72 -1.80 9.59
C TYR A 118 11.94 -0.33 9.28
N ALA A 119 11.19 0.19 8.31
CA ALA A 119 11.17 1.59 7.90
C ALA A 119 10.16 2.38 8.74
N PRO A 120 10.58 3.07 9.82
CA PRO A 120 9.64 3.79 10.68
C PRO A 120 8.95 4.96 9.97
N SER A 121 9.58 5.57 8.96
CA SER A 121 8.99 6.69 8.23
C SER A 121 7.82 6.27 7.33
N ALA A 122 7.61 4.97 7.13
CA ALA A 122 6.41 4.45 6.48
C ALA A 122 5.15 4.53 7.36
N ILE A 123 5.24 4.93 8.63
CA ILE A 123 4.06 5.06 9.48
C ILE A 123 3.12 6.13 8.94
N TYR A 124 1.86 5.77 8.73
CA TYR A 124 0.87 6.72 8.23
C TYR A 124 0.49 7.71 9.36
N ASP A 125 0.56 9.00 9.08
CA ASP A 125 0.05 10.02 10.00
C ASP A 125 -0.90 10.96 9.25
N ALA A 126 -2.20 10.82 9.50
CA ALA A 126 -3.23 11.69 8.94
C ALA A 126 -3.32 13.06 9.65
N GLY A 127 -2.39 13.37 10.55
CA GLY A 127 -2.35 14.62 11.30
C GLY A 127 -3.52 14.77 12.28
N TYR A 128 -3.98 16.01 12.47
CA TYR A 128 -4.95 16.37 13.53
C TYR A 128 -6.35 15.77 13.39
N GLN A 129 -6.75 15.23 12.23
CA GLN A 129 -8.14 14.82 11.97
C GLN A 129 -8.44 13.34 12.29
N SER A 130 -7.41 12.50 12.35
CA SER A 130 -7.50 11.16 12.91
C SER A 130 -6.10 10.79 13.37
N SER A 131 -5.92 10.51 14.66
CA SER A 131 -4.73 9.79 15.10
C SER A 131 -4.59 8.51 14.26
N ASN A 132 -3.39 7.95 14.18
CA ASN A 132 -3.19 6.59 13.68
C ASN A 132 -3.23 5.60 14.88
N PRO A 133 -4.41 5.31 15.48
CA PRO A 133 -4.48 4.46 16.68
C PRO A 133 -4.05 3.01 16.39
N LEU A 134 -3.97 2.62 15.12
CA LEU A 134 -3.71 1.25 14.69
C LEU A 134 -2.28 1.04 14.18
N LYS A 135 -1.43 2.07 14.16
CA LYS A 135 -0.11 2.01 13.52
C LYS A 135 -0.21 1.44 12.10
N ALA A 136 -1.12 1.98 11.29
CA ALA A 136 -1.12 1.72 9.86
C ALA A 136 0.18 2.23 9.24
N TYR A 137 0.70 1.50 8.26
CA TYR A 137 1.91 1.85 7.51
C TYR A 137 1.55 1.94 6.03
N ALA A 138 2.16 2.91 5.35
CA ALA A 138 2.32 2.88 3.90
C ALA A 138 3.28 1.75 3.51
N ASP A 139 3.22 1.34 2.26
CA ASP A 139 4.10 0.30 1.74
C ASP A 139 5.28 0.91 1.00
N ILE A 140 6.46 0.30 1.15
CA ILE A 140 7.61 0.60 0.31
C ILE A 140 7.30 0.10 -1.10
N ALA A 141 7.23 1.03 -2.06
CA ALA A 141 7.01 0.73 -3.47
C ALA A 141 8.31 0.42 -4.21
N GLU A 142 9.40 1.12 -3.84
CA GLU A 142 10.71 0.98 -4.45
C GLU A 142 11.80 1.33 -3.43
N VAL A 143 12.86 0.53 -3.33
CA VAL A 143 14.05 0.87 -2.52
C VAL A 143 15.17 1.30 -3.45
N VAL A 144 15.62 2.55 -3.30
CA VAL A 144 16.75 3.09 -4.07
C VAL A 144 18.06 2.49 -3.55
N ARG A 145 18.25 2.51 -2.23
CA ARG A 145 19.39 1.87 -1.56
C ARG A 145 19.15 1.66 -0.08
N VAL A 146 19.94 0.76 0.50
CA VAL A 146 20.07 0.54 1.93
C VAL A 146 21.56 0.55 2.26
N TRP A 147 21.99 1.31 3.26
CA TRP A 147 23.41 1.45 3.56
C TRP A 147 23.69 1.56 5.06
N ASN A 148 24.94 1.26 5.41
CA ASN A 148 25.48 1.56 6.74
C ASN A 148 26.02 3.00 6.73
N SER A 149 25.44 3.86 7.55
CA SER A 149 25.81 5.28 7.66
C SER A 149 27.23 5.54 8.18
N GLU A 150 27.83 4.60 8.93
CA GLU A 150 29.20 4.76 9.44
C GLU A 150 30.24 4.39 8.39
N THR A 151 30.02 3.30 7.65
CA THR A 151 30.98 2.79 6.65
C THR A 151 30.72 3.31 5.25
N GLY A 152 29.49 3.75 4.96
CA GLY A 152 29.02 4.10 3.63
C GLY A 152 28.77 2.88 2.73
N GLU A 153 28.89 1.65 3.25
CA GLU A 153 28.68 0.43 2.47
C GLU A 153 27.20 0.20 2.22
N GLU A 154 26.84 -0.01 0.96
CA GLU A 154 25.47 -0.32 0.53
C GLU A 154 25.24 -1.83 0.51
N LEU A 155 24.07 -2.26 0.97
CA LEU A 155 23.62 -3.65 0.84
C LEU A 155 23.30 -3.94 -0.61
N VAL A 156 23.76 -5.09 -1.10
CA VAL A 156 23.57 -5.49 -2.51
C VAL A 156 22.52 -6.58 -2.70
N ASN A 157 22.16 -7.30 -1.64
CA ASN A 157 21.12 -8.32 -1.64
C ASN A 157 20.12 -8.06 -0.51
N PHE A 158 18.94 -7.59 -0.87
CA PHE A 158 17.82 -7.47 0.06
C PHE A 158 16.49 -7.70 -0.69
N GLU A 159 15.48 -8.05 0.08
CA GLU A 159 14.08 -8.14 -0.34
C GLU A 159 13.28 -7.17 0.54
N PHE A 160 12.15 -6.64 0.06
CA PHE A 160 11.27 -5.82 0.89
C PHE A 160 9.80 -6.20 0.70
N TYR A 161 9.02 -5.96 1.74
CA TYR A 161 7.59 -6.22 1.81
C TYR A 161 6.94 -5.28 2.82
N GLY A 162 5.90 -4.55 2.40
CA GLY A 162 5.27 -3.51 3.21
C GLY A 162 6.31 -2.49 3.67
N ASN A 163 6.42 -2.29 4.99
CA ASN A 163 7.43 -1.41 5.59
C ASN A 163 8.71 -2.15 6.03
N THR A 164 8.90 -3.40 5.61
CA THR A 164 9.97 -4.29 6.09
C THR A 164 10.97 -4.56 4.98
N ILE A 165 12.26 -4.51 5.30
CA ILE A 165 13.38 -4.89 4.43
C ILE A 165 14.10 -6.08 5.08
N THR A 166 14.38 -7.13 4.33
CA THR A 166 15.06 -8.33 4.82
C THR A 166 16.32 -8.61 4.00
N THR A 167 17.36 -9.10 4.67
CA THR A 167 18.64 -9.40 4.05
C THR A 167 19.32 -10.58 4.72
N LYS A 168 20.27 -11.20 4.02
CA LYS A 168 21.21 -12.18 4.58
C LYS A 168 22.57 -11.56 4.92
N GLU A 169 22.77 -10.31 4.55
CA GLU A 169 24.00 -9.58 4.81
C GLU A 169 24.04 -9.12 6.28
N PRO A 170 25.22 -8.94 6.88
CA PRO A 170 25.34 -8.40 8.22
C PRO A 170 24.74 -6.99 8.31
N ILE A 171 23.91 -6.77 9.32
CA ILE A 171 23.28 -5.47 9.61
C ILE A 171 23.49 -5.10 11.08
N GLU A 172 23.56 -3.81 11.37
CA GLU A 172 23.88 -3.31 12.71
C GLU A 172 22.84 -2.31 13.23
N ALA A 173 22.36 -2.55 14.44
CA ALA A 173 21.38 -1.67 15.06
C ALA A 173 21.90 -0.24 15.21
N GLY A 174 21.06 0.71 14.79
CA GLY A 174 21.36 2.14 14.87
C GLY A 174 22.24 2.69 13.75
N LYS A 175 22.74 1.85 12.84
CA LYS A 175 23.66 2.24 11.75
C LYS A 175 23.07 2.15 10.35
N MET A 176 22.00 1.37 10.19
CA MET A 176 21.36 1.13 8.88
C MET A 176 20.36 2.24 8.53
N TYR A 177 20.47 2.73 7.29
CA TYR A 177 19.59 3.72 6.69
C TYR A 177 19.10 3.23 5.33
N ALA A 178 17.96 3.76 4.88
CA ALA A 178 17.46 3.52 3.53
C ALA A 178 16.90 4.77 2.87
N GLU A 179 16.88 4.71 1.54
CA GLU A 179 16.34 5.70 0.62
C GLU A 179 15.35 4.95 -0.27
N TYR A 180 14.10 5.38 -0.31
CA TYR A 180 13.01 4.61 -0.94
C TYR A 180 11.81 5.49 -1.28
N TYR A 181 10.90 4.96 -2.10
CA TYR A 181 9.59 5.51 -2.39
C TYR A 181 8.50 4.72 -1.65
N LEU A 182 7.56 5.44 -1.05
CA LEU A 182 6.36 4.90 -0.43
C LEU A 182 5.18 5.04 -1.38
N SER A 183 4.28 4.06 -1.39
CA SER A 183 2.91 4.27 -1.83
C SER A 183 2.06 4.62 -0.63
N ASP A 184 1.58 5.86 -0.56
CA ASP A 184 0.79 6.33 0.57
C ASP A 184 -0.58 5.65 0.66
N LEU A 185 -1.10 5.59 1.89
CA LEU A 185 -2.45 5.12 2.13
C LEU A 185 -3.47 6.14 1.60
N THR A 186 -4.43 5.66 0.83
CA THR A 186 -5.58 6.46 0.38
C THR A 186 -6.77 6.25 1.30
N GLN A 187 -7.60 7.29 1.43
CA GLN A 187 -8.91 7.13 2.03
C GLN A 187 -9.80 6.26 1.13
N VAL A 188 -10.51 5.32 1.75
CA VAL A 188 -11.52 4.47 1.12
C VAL A 188 -12.76 4.49 1.99
N ILE A 189 -13.94 4.56 1.36
CA ILE A 189 -15.23 4.43 2.06
C ILE A 189 -15.85 3.09 1.68
N PRO A 190 -15.64 2.04 2.48
CA PRO A 190 -16.33 0.77 2.29
C PRO A 190 -17.77 0.86 2.81
N ASN A 191 -18.71 0.33 2.03
CA ASN A 191 -20.06 0.04 2.51
C ASN A 191 -20.11 -1.39 3.05
N ASP A 192 -21.08 -1.71 3.91
CA ASP A 192 -21.29 -3.07 4.43
C ASP A 192 -20.20 -3.62 5.40
N LEU A 193 -19.36 -2.74 5.96
CA LEU A 193 -18.58 -3.03 7.17
C LEU A 193 -19.37 -2.63 8.41
N ALA A 194 -19.51 -3.56 9.36
CA ALA A 194 -20.10 -3.29 10.66
C ALA A 194 -19.04 -3.38 11.76
N THR A 195 -19.12 -2.50 12.75
CA THR A 195 -18.35 -2.64 14.00
C THR A 195 -19.01 -3.70 14.87
N GLN A 196 -18.35 -4.82 15.15
CA GLN A 196 -18.80 -5.70 16.22
C GLN A 196 -17.70 -6.61 16.78
N ASN A 197 -17.35 -6.40 18.06
CA ASN A 197 -17.09 -7.42 19.08
C ASN A 197 -16.98 -6.69 20.43
N ASN A 198 -17.78 -7.04 21.43
CA ASN A 198 -17.71 -6.37 22.75
C ASN A 198 -16.45 -6.76 23.55
N ASN A 199 -15.75 -7.82 23.14
CA ASN A 199 -14.60 -8.38 23.85
C ASN A 199 -13.25 -8.03 23.21
N GLU A 200 -13.26 -7.54 21.96
CA GLU A 200 -12.06 -7.18 21.21
C GLU A 200 -12.22 -5.75 20.71
N VAL A 201 -11.68 -4.82 21.50
CA VAL A 201 -11.65 -3.39 21.19
C VAL A 201 -11.00 -3.26 19.80
N TRP A 202 -11.71 -2.67 18.82
CA TRP A 202 -11.25 -2.41 17.45
C TRP A 202 -11.38 -3.53 16.40
N THR A 203 -12.26 -4.52 16.61
CA THR A 203 -12.56 -5.51 15.55
C THR A 203 -13.78 -5.12 14.70
N HIS A 204 -13.64 -5.27 13.39
CA HIS A 204 -14.72 -5.12 12.42
C HIS A 204 -15.26 -6.50 12.01
N GLU A 205 -16.47 -6.57 11.46
CA GLU A 205 -16.95 -7.77 10.79
C GLU A 205 -17.38 -7.45 9.35
N LEU A 206 -17.22 -8.46 8.49
CA LEU A 206 -17.68 -8.43 7.11
C LEU A 206 -19.12 -8.96 7.07
N ALA A 207 -20.11 -8.07 7.06
CA ALA A 207 -21.53 -8.41 6.99
C ALA A 207 -21.85 -9.29 5.76
N SER A 208 -21.09 -9.09 4.70
CA SER A 208 -21.19 -9.76 3.40
C SER A 208 -19.80 -10.17 2.91
N GLY A 209 -19.71 -11.12 1.99
CA GLY A 209 -18.44 -11.43 1.29
C GLY A 209 -18.13 -10.47 0.15
N SER A 210 -19.09 -9.66 -0.27
CA SER A 210 -18.95 -8.66 -1.31
C SER A 210 -19.20 -7.28 -0.71
N VAL A 211 -18.34 -6.33 -1.05
CA VAL A 211 -18.33 -4.96 -0.51
C VAL A 211 -18.26 -3.99 -1.67
N ARG A 212 -18.93 -2.85 -1.52
CA ARG A 212 -18.79 -1.71 -2.42
C ARG A 212 -17.83 -0.70 -1.81
N MET A 213 -16.86 -0.25 -2.58
CA MET A 213 -15.85 0.70 -2.10
C MET A 213 -15.82 1.94 -2.99
N ALA A 214 -15.77 3.10 -2.36
CA ALA A 214 -15.57 4.38 -3.04
C ALA A 214 -14.14 4.89 -2.83
N PHE A 215 -13.53 5.35 -3.92
CA PHE A 215 -12.17 5.87 -4.02
C PHE A 215 -12.14 7.27 -4.60
N TYR A 216 -11.01 7.94 -4.42
CA TYR A 216 -10.70 9.12 -5.23
C TYR A 216 -10.75 8.79 -6.72
N PRO A 217 -11.18 9.74 -7.55
CA PRO A 217 -11.46 9.55 -8.98
C PRO A 217 -10.21 9.23 -9.80
N PHE A 218 -9.03 9.61 -9.33
CA PHE A 218 -7.78 9.46 -10.07
C PHE A 218 -7.24 8.02 -10.08
N TRP A 219 -7.78 7.12 -9.24
CA TRP A 219 -7.35 5.72 -9.21
C TRP A 219 -7.80 4.96 -10.46
N ASP A 220 -6.89 4.25 -11.10
CA ASP A 220 -7.18 3.36 -12.23
C ASP A 220 -7.41 1.92 -11.77
N LEU A 221 -8.50 1.70 -11.03
CA LEU A 221 -8.86 0.37 -10.53
C LEU A 221 -9.49 -0.50 -11.62
N THR A 222 -9.11 -1.78 -11.65
CA THR A 222 -9.53 -2.80 -12.61
C THR A 222 -9.80 -4.14 -11.93
N ARG A 223 -10.41 -5.08 -12.68
CA ARG A 223 -10.65 -6.44 -12.21
C ARG A 223 -9.33 -7.13 -11.87
N GLY A 224 -9.28 -7.80 -10.72
CA GLY A 224 -8.09 -8.49 -10.21
C GLY A 224 -7.26 -7.66 -9.25
N ASP A 225 -7.44 -6.33 -9.22
CA ASP A 225 -6.76 -5.47 -8.25
C ASP A 225 -7.17 -5.83 -6.82
N ILE A 226 -6.21 -5.70 -5.91
CA ILE A 226 -6.37 -6.03 -4.51
C ILE A 226 -6.36 -4.76 -3.66
N ILE A 227 -7.34 -4.65 -2.78
CA ILE A 227 -7.49 -3.54 -1.83
C ILE A 227 -7.38 -4.11 -0.42
N THR A 228 -6.48 -3.57 0.39
CA THR A 228 -6.38 -3.92 1.80
C THR A 228 -6.69 -2.73 2.69
N LEU A 229 -7.55 -2.94 3.69
CA LEU A 229 -7.98 -1.87 4.59
C LEU A 229 -7.00 -1.72 5.75
N ALA A 230 -6.02 -0.83 5.57
CA ALA A 230 -4.95 -0.59 6.53
C ALA A 230 -5.43 -0.14 7.94
N GLY A 231 -6.63 0.45 8.02
CA GLY A 231 -7.26 0.92 9.26
C GLY A 231 -8.26 -0.08 9.89
N SER A 232 -8.26 -1.35 9.47
CA SER A 232 -9.16 -2.37 10.03
C SER A 232 -8.38 -3.63 10.40
N VAL A 233 -8.79 -4.25 11.50
CA VAL A 233 -8.16 -5.47 12.02
C VAL A 233 -9.21 -6.55 12.20
N LEU A 234 -8.90 -7.73 11.66
CA LEU A 234 -9.65 -8.98 11.86
C LEU A 234 -8.72 -10.04 12.46
N TYR A 235 -9.30 -11.02 13.16
CA TYR A 235 -8.57 -12.17 13.66
C TYR A 235 -9.09 -13.45 13.04
N LYS A 236 -8.18 -14.40 12.79
CA LYS A 236 -8.50 -15.71 12.24
C LYS A 236 -7.75 -16.80 12.98
N ASN A 237 -8.41 -17.94 13.11
CA ASN A 237 -7.75 -19.20 13.44
C ASN A 237 -7.54 -19.98 12.15
N GLU A 238 -6.31 -20.36 11.85
CA GLU A 238 -5.97 -21.18 10.69
C GLU A 238 -5.30 -22.47 11.14
N GLN A 239 -5.62 -23.56 10.44
CA GLN A 239 -4.96 -24.84 10.59
C GLN A 239 -4.35 -25.25 9.25
N PHE A 240 -3.07 -25.58 9.26
CA PHE A 240 -2.37 -26.02 8.07
C PHE A 240 -1.31 -27.09 8.41
N PRO A 241 -0.97 -27.99 7.46
CA PRO A 241 0.11 -28.94 7.65
C PRO A 241 1.47 -28.25 7.55
N TYR A 242 2.35 -28.47 8.54
CA TYR A 242 3.72 -27.98 8.46
C TYR A 242 4.54 -28.80 7.45
N LEU A 243 5.04 -28.15 6.41
CA LEU A 243 5.71 -28.84 5.29
C LEU A 243 7.21 -29.10 5.51
N GLY A 244 7.78 -28.71 6.66
CA GLY A 244 9.22 -28.82 6.92
C GLY A 244 10.06 -27.67 6.37
N GLN A 245 9.41 -26.54 6.08
CA GLN A 245 10.04 -25.34 5.51
C GLN A 245 10.31 -24.29 6.58
N GLU A 246 11.31 -23.44 6.36
CA GLU A 246 11.65 -22.33 7.26
C GLU A 246 10.51 -21.33 7.39
N LEU A 247 9.77 -21.10 6.29
CA LEU A 247 8.67 -20.15 6.21
C LEU A 247 7.37 -20.87 5.96
N SER A 248 6.44 -20.81 6.91
CA SER A 248 5.06 -21.27 6.70
C SER A 248 4.19 -20.11 6.28
N GLU A 249 3.51 -20.25 5.14
CA GLU A 249 2.66 -19.22 4.55
C GLU A 249 1.28 -19.21 5.20
N LEU A 250 0.78 -18.03 5.56
CA LEU A 250 -0.59 -17.82 6.03
C LEU A 250 -1.50 -17.41 4.88
N TRP A 251 -2.79 -17.70 5.00
CA TRP A 251 -3.76 -17.44 3.93
C TRP A 251 -4.02 -15.95 3.66
N GLU A 252 -4.12 -15.14 4.72
CA GLU A 252 -4.43 -13.71 4.58
C GLU A 252 -3.20 -12.92 4.13
N MET A 253 -3.42 -11.85 3.38
CA MET A 253 -2.33 -11.12 2.71
C MET A 253 -1.53 -10.26 3.69
N GLU A 254 -2.20 -9.35 4.42
CA GLU A 254 -1.54 -8.43 5.34
C GLU A 254 -1.70 -8.91 6.79
N VAL A 255 -0.88 -9.89 7.18
CA VAL A 255 -0.76 -10.35 8.57
C VAL A 255 0.15 -9.39 9.32
N PHE A 256 -0.29 -8.91 10.49
CA PHE A 256 0.48 -7.95 11.29
C PHE A 256 0.69 -8.39 12.74
N ASP A 257 0.00 -9.44 13.19
CA ASP A 257 0.14 -9.97 14.55
C ASP A 257 0.01 -11.49 14.59
N LEU A 258 0.76 -12.13 15.48
CA LEU A 258 0.69 -13.56 15.76
C LEU A 258 0.40 -13.77 17.24
N ASN A 259 -0.43 -14.76 17.55
CA ASN A 259 -0.57 -15.20 18.94
C ASN A 259 0.80 -15.54 19.55
N SER A 260 0.96 -15.31 20.85
CA SER A 260 2.20 -15.61 21.57
C SER A 260 2.55 -17.11 21.64
N VAL A 261 1.56 -17.97 21.43
CA VAL A 261 1.71 -19.44 21.46
C VAL A 261 1.00 -20.08 20.27
N ILE A 262 1.73 -20.94 19.56
CA ILE A 262 1.23 -21.84 18.53
C ILE A 262 1.24 -23.28 19.07
N LEU A 263 0.23 -24.07 18.68
CA LEU A 263 0.09 -25.48 19.05
C LEU A 263 0.16 -26.37 17.82
N ASP A 264 0.85 -27.51 17.91
CA ASP A 264 0.76 -28.58 16.92
C ASP A 264 -0.27 -29.65 17.31
N SER A 265 -0.56 -30.57 16.38
CA SER A 265 -1.48 -31.69 16.58
C SER A 265 -1.04 -32.69 17.67
N ASN A 266 0.21 -32.61 18.15
CA ASN A 266 0.73 -33.42 19.24
C ASN A 266 0.66 -32.70 20.59
N GLY A 267 0.11 -31.47 20.63
CA GLY A 267 0.04 -30.63 21.83
C GLY A 267 1.35 -29.94 22.19
N LYS A 268 2.36 -29.97 21.32
CA LYS A 268 3.61 -29.23 21.53
C LYS A 268 3.35 -27.73 21.33
N LYS A 269 3.90 -26.92 22.24
CA LYS A 269 3.81 -25.47 22.24
C LYS A 269 5.07 -24.86 21.62
N TYR A 270 4.86 -23.78 20.89
CA TYR A 270 5.89 -22.95 20.29
C TYR A 270 5.64 -21.50 20.70
N TYR A 271 6.69 -20.75 20.98
CA TYR A 271 6.60 -19.39 21.53
C TYR A 271 7.11 -18.33 20.55
N LEU A 272 6.36 -17.22 20.44
CA LEU A 272 6.76 -16.07 19.63
C LEU A 272 8.09 -15.48 20.13
N ASN A 273 8.94 -15.05 19.20
CA ASN A 273 10.31 -14.54 19.43
C ASN A 273 11.29 -15.55 20.06
N THR A 274 10.90 -16.83 20.19
CA THR A 274 11.79 -17.91 20.64
C THR A 274 11.85 -19.02 19.61
N ASP A 275 10.69 -19.49 19.17
CA ASP A 275 10.56 -20.57 18.20
C ASP A 275 10.18 -20.06 16.81
N TYR A 276 9.48 -18.92 16.74
CA TYR A 276 9.07 -18.29 15.49
C TYR A 276 8.90 -16.79 15.61
N ILE A 277 8.92 -16.10 14.46
CA ILE A 277 8.57 -14.69 14.29
C ILE A 277 7.65 -14.51 13.08
N LEU A 278 6.98 -13.37 13.01
CA LEU A 278 6.25 -12.95 11.81
C LEU A 278 7.23 -12.30 10.81
N GLN A 279 7.17 -12.72 9.55
CA GLN A 279 7.90 -12.12 8.43
C GLN A 279 6.94 -11.93 7.25
N GLY A 280 6.38 -10.74 7.11
CA GLY A 280 5.26 -10.49 6.19
C GLY A 280 4.07 -11.39 6.56
N LYS A 281 3.50 -12.11 5.59
CA LYS A 281 2.48 -13.16 5.83
C LYS A 281 3.03 -14.52 6.25
N HIS A 282 4.33 -14.63 6.55
CA HIS A 282 4.96 -15.91 6.86
C HIS A 282 5.27 -16.03 8.34
N ILE A 283 5.11 -17.24 8.86
CA ILE A 283 5.74 -17.66 10.12
C ILE A 283 7.16 -18.12 9.77
N LYS A 284 8.17 -17.36 10.17
CA LYS A 284 9.57 -17.78 10.11
C LYS A 284 9.91 -18.55 11.37
N TRP A 285 10.22 -19.83 11.22
CA TRP A 285 10.65 -20.68 12.33
C TRP A 285 12.14 -20.48 12.60
N ILE A 286 12.48 -19.98 13.78
CA ILE A 286 13.83 -19.59 14.18
C ILE A 286 14.41 -20.45 15.32
N GLY A 287 13.56 -21.24 15.99
CA GLY A 287 13.95 -22.11 17.10
C GLY A 287 13.38 -23.52 16.91
N ASN A 288 12.59 -24.01 17.87
CA ASN A 288 11.96 -25.31 17.69
C ASN A 288 10.91 -25.26 16.58
N THR A 289 10.89 -26.28 15.73
CA THR A 289 9.91 -26.41 14.64
C THR A 289 8.90 -27.54 14.89
N PRO A 290 7.72 -27.48 14.27
CA PRO A 290 6.80 -28.62 14.15
C PRO A 290 7.46 -29.79 13.42
N LYS A 291 7.01 -31.02 13.70
CA LYS A 291 7.39 -32.16 12.86
C LYS A 291 6.72 -32.01 11.50
N LYS A 292 7.41 -32.43 10.44
CA LYS A 292 6.82 -32.47 9.08
C LYS A 292 5.48 -33.21 9.12
N ASN A 293 4.47 -32.63 8.50
CA ASN A 293 3.06 -33.04 8.46
C ASN A 293 2.28 -32.92 9.78
N ALA A 294 2.86 -32.35 10.84
CA ALA A 294 2.06 -31.96 12.01
C ALA A 294 1.08 -30.85 11.60
N ILE A 295 -0.18 -30.95 12.06
CA ILE A 295 -1.14 -29.87 11.85
C ILE A 295 -0.85 -28.79 12.87
N VAL A 296 -0.60 -27.58 12.38
CA VAL A 296 -0.33 -26.41 13.21
C VAL A 296 -1.60 -25.60 13.31
N SER A 297 -1.99 -25.21 14.53
CA SER A 297 -3.09 -24.28 14.77
C SER A 297 -2.53 -22.93 15.20
N VAL A 298 -2.76 -21.91 14.38
CA VAL A 298 -2.32 -20.53 14.65
C VAL A 298 -3.53 -19.61 14.71
N ARG A 299 -3.44 -18.61 15.59
CA ARG A 299 -4.32 -17.46 15.56
C ARG A 299 -3.48 -16.23 15.23
N TYR A 300 -3.95 -15.40 14.31
CA TYR A 300 -3.23 -14.22 13.87
C TYR A 300 -4.18 -13.08 13.56
N GLY A 301 -3.66 -11.86 13.70
CA GLY A 301 -4.32 -10.62 13.29
C GLY A 301 -3.93 -10.27 11.86
N TYR A 302 -4.92 -9.90 11.05
CA TYR A 302 -4.72 -9.49 9.66
C TYR A 302 -5.57 -8.27 9.32
N LYS A 303 -5.13 -7.53 8.32
CA LYS A 303 -5.92 -6.47 7.71
C LYS A 303 -6.73 -7.05 6.56
N PRO A 304 -8.05 -6.80 6.47
CA PRO A 304 -8.88 -7.45 5.49
C PRO A 304 -8.56 -6.97 4.08
N SER A 305 -8.28 -7.92 3.20
CA SER A 305 -8.03 -7.71 1.77
C SER A 305 -9.25 -8.10 0.94
N PHE A 306 -9.39 -7.46 -0.22
CA PHE A 306 -10.50 -7.63 -1.15
C PHE A 306 -9.99 -7.63 -2.58
N ILE A 307 -10.58 -8.43 -3.46
CA ILE A 307 -10.28 -8.44 -4.89
C ILE A 307 -11.44 -7.82 -5.68
N ILE A 308 -11.13 -6.93 -6.61
CA ILE A 308 -12.13 -6.34 -7.51
C ILE A 308 -12.56 -7.39 -8.54
N PHE A 309 -13.87 -7.59 -8.72
CA PHE A 309 -14.40 -8.61 -9.62
C PHE A 309 -15.26 -8.06 -10.76
N GLU A 310 -15.45 -6.73 -10.84
CA GLU A 310 -16.32 -6.12 -11.84
C GLU A 310 -15.67 -6.06 -13.23
N ASP A 311 -16.41 -6.45 -14.28
CA ASP A 311 -15.90 -6.61 -15.65
C ASP A 311 -15.65 -5.29 -16.41
N ASN A 312 -16.12 -4.15 -15.88
CA ASN A 312 -16.03 -2.86 -16.58
C ASN A 312 -15.07 -1.89 -15.86
N PRO A 313 -13.76 -1.93 -16.16
CA PRO A 313 -12.85 -0.89 -15.72
C PRO A 313 -13.23 0.44 -16.39
N GLN A 314 -13.43 1.49 -15.59
CA GLN A 314 -13.53 2.84 -16.10
C GLN A 314 -12.26 3.59 -15.72
N ASN A 315 -11.25 3.55 -16.60
CA ASN A 315 -10.05 4.36 -16.43
C ASN A 315 -10.45 5.83 -16.35
N ASN A 316 -9.82 6.57 -15.45
CA ASN A 316 -10.07 8.01 -15.38
C ASN A 316 -9.41 8.66 -16.59
N ASN A 317 -10.22 9.32 -17.42
CA ASN A 317 -9.72 10.06 -18.57
C ASN A 317 -10.55 11.33 -18.77
N LEU A 318 -10.11 12.18 -19.70
CA LEU A 318 -10.75 13.48 -19.94
C LEU A 318 -12.22 13.38 -20.38
N GLU A 319 -12.66 12.21 -20.85
CA GLU A 319 -14.01 11.98 -21.38
C GLU A 319 -14.91 11.25 -20.35
N ASN A 320 -14.32 10.44 -19.47
CA ASN A 320 -15.02 9.59 -18.51
C ASN A 320 -14.64 9.93 -17.06
N LYS A 321 -15.03 11.14 -16.63
CA LYS A 321 -14.72 11.67 -15.30
C LYS A 321 -15.79 11.24 -14.29
N VAL A 322 -15.66 10.05 -13.70
CA VAL A 322 -16.61 9.52 -12.70
C VAL A 322 -16.13 9.85 -11.29
N TYR A 323 -17.00 10.52 -10.51
CA TYR A 323 -16.71 10.94 -9.14
C TYR A 323 -17.85 10.56 -8.17
N PRO A 324 -17.59 9.85 -7.06
CA PRO A 324 -16.36 9.10 -6.75
C PRO A 324 -16.25 7.84 -7.62
N LYS A 325 -15.05 7.25 -7.70
CA LYS A 325 -14.88 5.95 -8.36
C LYS A 325 -15.41 4.86 -7.44
N ILE A 326 -16.39 4.09 -7.91
CA ILE A 326 -17.02 3.01 -7.13
C ILE A 326 -16.66 1.68 -7.76
N VAL A 327 -16.22 0.73 -6.93
CA VAL A 327 -15.90 -0.63 -7.36
C VAL A 327 -16.61 -1.64 -6.47
N PHE A 328 -16.92 -2.80 -7.04
CA PHE A 328 -17.37 -3.97 -6.29
C PHE A 328 -16.22 -4.94 -6.09
N ALA A 329 -15.99 -5.28 -4.83
CA ALA A 329 -14.91 -6.15 -4.42
C ALA A 329 -15.43 -7.31 -3.56
N LYS A 330 -14.74 -8.45 -3.60
CA LYS A 330 -15.05 -9.63 -2.79
C LYS A 330 -13.93 -9.84 -1.78
N ALA A 331 -14.29 -10.11 -0.53
CA ALA A 331 -13.33 -10.28 0.56
C ALA A 331 -12.49 -11.53 0.34
N TRP A 332 -11.17 -11.39 0.42
CA TRP A 332 -10.18 -12.45 0.22
C TRP A 332 -10.47 -13.70 1.05
N SER A 333 -10.86 -13.50 2.32
CA SER A 333 -11.18 -14.57 3.26
C SER A 333 -12.42 -15.40 2.88
N LYS A 334 -13.25 -14.94 1.93
CA LYS A 334 -14.47 -15.62 1.44
C LYS A 334 -14.37 -16.04 -0.03
N ILE A 335 -13.17 -16.12 -0.58
CA ILE A 335 -12.88 -16.56 -1.95
C ILE A 335 -12.05 -17.83 -1.86
N ASP A 336 -12.39 -18.84 -2.67
CA ASP A 336 -11.56 -20.03 -2.78
C ASP A 336 -10.34 -19.79 -3.69
N ARG A 337 -9.33 -20.64 -3.56
CA ARG A 337 -8.07 -20.49 -4.31
C ARG A 337 -8.24 -20.51 -5.82
N GLU A 338 -9.21 -21.27 -6.33
CA GLU A 338 -9.45 -21.40 -7.77
C GLU A 338 -10.11 -20.13 -8.33
N GLU A 339 -11.03 -19.53 -7.57
CA GLU A 339 -11.65 -18.27 -7.90
C GLU A 339 -10.66 -17.10 -7.83
N VAL A 340 -9.73 -17.09 -6.87
CA VAL A 340 -8.62 -16.12 -6.84
C VAL A 340 -7.84 -16.20 -8.14
N ALA A 341 -7.34 -17.38 -8.52
CA ALA A 341 -6.55 -17.57 -9.74
C ALA A 341 -7.30 -17.06 -10.99
N ARG A 342 -8.58 -17.42 -11.12
CA ARG A 342 -9.45 -16.96 -12.21
C ARG A 342 -9.66 -15.44 -12.24
N LEU A 343 -9.72 -14.79 -11.09
CA LEU A 343 -9.95 -13.35 -10.99
C LEU A 343 -8.66 -12.54 -11.17
N SER A 344 -7.52 -13.06 -10.72
CA SER A 344 -6.20 -12.43 -10.84
C SER A 344 -5.51 -12.70 -12.18
N GLY A 345 -6.09 -13.54 -13.05
CA GLY A 345 -5.49 -13.92 -14.32
C GLY A 345 -4.25 -14.81 -14.18
N ILE A 346 -4.15 -15.53 -13.06
CA ILE A 346 -3.08 -16.50 -12.75
C ILE A 346 -3.54 -17.90 -13.16
#